data_AF-A0A345NVP0-F1
#
_entry.id   AF-A0A345NVP0-F1
#
_cell.length_a   1.000
_cell.length_b   1.000
_cell.length_c   1.000
_cell.angle_alpha   90.00
_cell.angle_beta   90.00
_cell.angle_gamma   90.00
#
_symmetry.space_group_name_H-M   'P 1'
#
loop_
_entity.id
_entity.type
_entity.pdbx_description
1 polymer ?
#
loop_
_entity_poly.entity_id
_entity_poly.type
_entity_poly.pdbx_seq_one_letter_code
_entity_poly.pdbx_strand_id
1 'polypeptide(L)'
;MIHKIATPTPFGVGDVNSFLLKGDALTLVDAGTKTPEARDVLQQELRKLGYTFNDIEQVFVTHHHPDHCGWVETFDRAEIQGHPYLDYWLSRDAAFLDRHDRFYEQSMHEEGVPDEYMKWVKRFRRSVELMGNRPVDRLLNEGDALPGHPGWIVQESLGHAQSHLSLWNEREGVLIGGDLLLEKVSSNPLVEPPLYEEQGRPRSLLQYNASLTRLLDLPIQTVYGGHGGEIYNAHELITGRLAKQRDRAMKVYEMIKEKSQTVYELTQRLFPAVYEKELGLTLSETLGQLDYLVSREMIEETLDDNGVHYYAVR
;
A
#
# COMPACT_ATOMS: atom_id res chain seq x y z
N MET A 1 -18.63 -16.44 7.28
CA MET A 1 -19.39 -15.17 7.34
C MET A 1 -18.40 -14.05 7.59
N ILE A 2 -18.48 -12.97 6.83
CA ILE A 2 -17.57 -11.81 6.88
C ILE A 2 -18.37 -10.62 7.42
N HIS A 3 -17.92 -9.99 8.50
CA HIS A 3 -18.52 -8.77 9.02
C HIS A 3 -17.58 -7.59 8.82
N LYS A 4 -18.04 -6.58 8.08
CA LYS A 4 -17.30 -5.33 7.89
C LYS A 4 -17.47 -4.41 9.10
N ILE A 5 -16.37 -3.87 9.59
CA ILE A 5 -16.30 -2.86 10.64
C ILE A 5 -15.56 -1.65 10.08
N ALA A 6 -16.26 -0.52 9.89
CA ALA A 6 -15.63 0.71 9.42
C ALA A 6 -15.21 1.58 10.60
N THR A 7 -13.96 2.05 10.62
CA THR A 7 -13.42 2.93 11.65
C THR A 7 -12.91 4.23 11.04
N PRO A 8 -13.08 5.38 11.73
CA PRO A 8 -12.65 6.68 11.21
C PRO A 8 -11.13 6.79 11.12
N THR A 9 -10.66 7.46 10.06
CA THR A 9 -9.24 7.81 9.89
C THR A 9 -9.07 9.34 9.82
N PRO A 10 -7.87 9.87 10.15
CA PRO A 10 -7.54 11.28 9.90
C PRO A 10 -7.18 11.56 8.42
N PHE A 11 -7.26 10.57 7.54
CA PHE A 11 -6.77 10.65 6.16
C PHE A 11 -7.88 11.04 5.17
N GLY A 12 -7.48 11.64 4.05
CA GLY A 12 -8.44 12.13 3.04
C GLY A 12 -9.25 11.03 2.33
N VAL A 13 -8.81 9.76 2.42
CA VAL A 13 -9.52 8.60 1.86
C VAL A 13 -10.80 8.25 2.62
N GLY A 14 -10.92 8.70 3.87
CA GLY A 14 -12.06 8.43 4.75
C GLY A 14 -11.87 7.20 5.62
N ASP A 15 -12.97 6.59 6.05
CA ASP A 15 -12.97 5.44 6.95
C ASP A 15 -12.26 4.23 6.35
N VAL A 16 -11.58 3.46 7.20
CA VAL A 16 -10.95 2.17 6.87
C VAL A 16 -11.83 1.02 7.33
N ASN A 17 -11.88 -0.04 6.53
CA ASN A 17 -12.65 -1.25 6.74
C ASN A 17 -11.76 -2.35 7.32
N SER A 18 -12.09 -2.79 8.54
CA SER A 18 -11.65 -4.07 9.07
C SER A 18 -12.71 -5.15 8.82
N PHE A 19 -12.29 -6.41 8.77
CA PHE A 19 -13.21 -7.53 8.56
C PHE A 19 -13.08 -8.57 9.67
N LEU A 20 -14.18 -8.90 10.32
CA LEU A 20 -14.24 -10.01 11.28
C LEU A 20 -14.68 -11.28 10.55
N LEU A 21 -13.83 -12.30 10.58
CA LEU A 21 -14.10 -13.63 10.03
C LEU A 21 -14.26 -14.63 11.17
N LYS A 22 -15.36 -15.38 11.16
CA LYS A 22 -15.56 -16.52 12.06
C LYS A 22 -15.40 -17.83 11.30
N GLY A 23 -14.34 -18.57 11.64
CA GLY A 23 -14.07 -19.95 11.25
C GLY A 23 -13.78 -20.79 12.50
N ASP A 24 -12.80 -21.68 12.41
CA ASP A 24 -12.29 -22.42 13.57
C ASP A 24 -11.58 -21.48 14.57
N ALA A 25 -11.09 -20.34 14.08
CA ALA A 25 -10.58 -19.22 14.86
C ALA A 25 -11.35 -17.93 14.55
N LEU A 26 -11.41 -17.00 15.51
CA LEU A 26 -11.92 -15.65 15.31
C LEU A 26 -10.80 -14.72 14.83
N THR A 27 -10.88 -14.30 13.57
CA THR A 27 -9.86 -13.46 12.92
C THR A 27 -10.38 -12.07 12.68
N LEU A 28 -9.58 -11.07 13.00
CA LEU A 28 -9.76 -9.72 12.50
C LEU A 28 -8.78 -9.48 11.34
N VAL A 29 -9.27 -9.01 10.21
CA VAL A 29 -8.44 -8.50 9.11
C VAL A 29 -8.35 -6.98 9.28
N ASP A 30 -7.13 -6.49 9.46
CA ASP A 30 -6.75 -5.11 9.77
C ASP A 30 -7.29 -4.57 11.10
N ALA A 31 -6.51 -3.71 11.76
CA ALA A 31 -6.72 -3.24 13.12
C ALA A 31 -7.10 -1.75 13.23
N GLY A 32 -7.36 -1.06 12.11
CA GLY A 32 -7.72 0.37 12.14
C GLY A 32 -6.54 1.29 12.46
N THR A 33 -6.76 2.61 12.38
CA THR A 33 -5.74 3.63 12.71
C THR A 33 -5.53 3.75 14.21
N LYS A 34 -4.29 4.02 14.67
CA LYS A 34 -3.96 4.23 16.09
C LYS A 34 -4.48 5.57 16.66
N THR A 35 -5.79 5.77 16.61
CA THR A 35 -6.51 6.90 17.21
C THR A 35 -7.50 6.39 18.25
N PRO A 36 -7.72 7.12 19.37
CA PRO A 36 -8.71 6.74 20.38
C PRO A 36 -10.10 6.51 19.77
N GLU A 37 -10.51 7.36 18.83
CA GLU A 37 -11.82 7.30 18.17
C GLU A 37 -11.98 6.00 17.36
N ALA A 38 -10.96 5.60 16.59
CA ALA A 38 -10.99 4.35 15.83
C ALA A 38 -11.08 3.13 16.75
N ARG A 39 -10.33 3.14 17.87
CA ARG A 39 -10.36 2.07 18.87
C ARG A 39 -11.73 1.93 19.52
N ASP A 40 -12.35 3.04 19.88
CA ASP A 40 -13.67 3.05 20.52
C ASP A 40 -14.75 2.55 19.58
N VAL A 41 -14.72 2.96 18.30
CA VAL A 41 -15.62 2.43 17.27
C VAL A 41 -15.42 0.94 17.06
N LEU A 42 -14.16 0.48 16.90
CA LEU A 42 -13.83 -0.93 16.74
C LEU A 42 -14.35 -1.77 17.93
N GLN A 43 -14.15 -1.28 19.17
CA GLN A 43 -14.66 -1.95 20.36
C GLN A 43 -16.19 -2.02 20.38
N GLN A 44 -16.88 -0.95 20.00
CA GLN A 44 -18.34 -0.89 19.98
C GLN A 44 -18.92 -1.85 18.93
N GLU A 45 -18.34 -1.89 17.73
CA GLU A 45 -18.80 -2.79 16.67
C GLU A 45 -18.53 -4.26 17.01
N LEU A 46 -17.37 -4.59 17.59
CA LEU A 46 -17.12 -5.94 18.10
C LEU A 46 -18.15 -6.34 19.16
N ARG A 47 -18.48 -5.45 20.10
CA ARG A 47 -19.50 -5.72 21.14
C ARG A 47 -20.89 -5.97 20.55
N LYS A 48 -21.28 -5.25 19.51
CA LYS A 48 -22.56 -5.49 18.80
C LYS A 48 -22.60 -6.88 18.17
N LEU A 49 -21.45 -7.41 17.76
CA LEU A 49 -21.28 -8.77 17.25
C LEU A 49 -21.10 -9.82 18.35
N GLY A 50 -21.12 -9.42 19.63
CA GLY A 50 -20.98 -10.31 20.79
C GLY A 50 -19.55 -10.63 21.19
N TYR A 51 -18.57 -9.87 20.70
CA TYR A 51 -17.15 -10.08 20.94
C TYR A 51 -16.48 -8.89 21.64
N THR A 52 -15.32 -9.14 22.21
CA THR A 52 -14.39 -8.17 22.78
C THR A 52 -13.01 -8.35 22.14
N PHE A 53 -12.08 -7.43 22.39
CA PHE A 53 -10.70 -7.57 21.92
C PHE A 53 -10.02 -8.86 22.41
N ASN A 54 -10.40 -9.36 23.59
CA ASN A 54 -9.85 -10.59 24.17
C ASN A 54 -10.38 -11.87 23.52
N ASP A 55 -11.45 -11.77 22.73
CA ASP A 55 -12.02 -12.92 22.02
C ASP A 55 -11.36 -13.10 20.64
N ILE A 56 -10.67 -12.08 20.12
CA ILE A 56 -9.92 -12.18 18.87
C ILE A 56 -8.69 -13.06 19.11
N GLU A 57 -8.55 -14.10 18.28
CA GLU A 57 -7.49 -15.12 18.39
C GLU A 57 -6.33 -14.82 17.43
N GLN A 58 -6.60 -14.13 16.33
CA GLN A 58 -5.58 -13.72 15.37
C GLN A 58 -5.97 -12.42 14.66
N VAL A 59 -4.97 -11.61 14.34
CA VAL A 59 -5.12 -10.40 13.52
C VAL A 59 -4.29 -10.58 12.27
N PHE A 60 -4.95 -10.70 11.12
CA PHE A 60 -4.30 -10.69 9.82
C PHE A 60 -4.19 -9.25 9.34
N VAL A 61 -2.98 -8.76 9.12
CA VAL A 61 -2.75 -7.39 8.66
C VAL A 61 -2.39 -7.43 7.18
N THR A 62 -3.20 -6.77 6.35
CA THR A 62 -3.02 -6.71 4.90
C THR A 62 -1.72 -6.01 4.54
N HIS A 63 -1.42 -4.87 5.18
CA HIS A 63 -0.19 -4.13 4.96
C HIS A 63 0.12 -3.14 6.09
N HIS A 64 1.30 -2.51 6.01
CA HIS A 64 1.86 -1.69 7.08
C HIS A 64 1.31 -0.26 7.15
N HIS A 65 0.38 0.16 6.28
CA HIS A 65 -0.14 1.52 6.40
C HIS A 65 -0.86 1.74 7.74
N PRO A 66 -0.84 2.97 8.30
CA PRO A 66 -1.21 3.21 9.69
C PRO A 66 -2.66 2.89 10.01
N ASP A 67 -3.56 3.07 9.06
CA ASP A 67 -4.97 2.74 9.15
C ASP A 67 -5.28 1.24 9.10
N HIS A 68 -4.32 0.40 8.72
CA HIS A 68 -4.49 -1.05 8.71
C HIS A 68 -3.82 -1.74 9.90
N CYS A 69 -2.69 -1.20 10.38
CA CYS A 69 -1.89 -1.83 11.43
C CYS A 69 -1.86 -1.06 12.76
N GLY A 70 -2.64 0.02 12.90
CA GLY A 70 -2.55 0.97 14.01
C GLY A 70 -2.75 0.37 15.39
N TRP A 71 -3.81 -0.43 15.59
CA TRP A 71 -4.14 -1.01 16.90
C TRP A 71 -3.76 -2.47 17.12
N VAL A 72 -2.78 -3.01 16.38
CA VAL A 72 -2.34 -4.42 16.57
C VAL A 72 -1.95 -4.74 18.03
N GLU A 73 -1.45 -3.76 18.78
CA GLU A 73 -1.11 -3.86 20.20
C GLU A 73 -2.32 -3.97 21.15
N THR A 74 -3.55 -3.66 20.70
CA THR A 74 -4.75 -3.81 21.53
C THR A 74 -5.15 -5.29 21.69
N PHE A 75 -4.61 -6.18 20.84
CA PHE A 75 -4.98 -7.58 20.78
C PHE A 75 -3.93 -8.49 21.45
N ASP A 76 -3.69 -8.30 22.75
CA ASP A 76 -2.64 -8.98 23.53
C ASP A 76 -2.65 -10.51 23.45
N ARG A 77 -3.83 -11.11 23.22
CA ARG A 77 -4.02 -12.57 23.14
C ARG A 77 -4.00 -13.10 21.72
N ALA A 78 -4.08 -12.22 20.73
CA ALA A 78 -4.14 -12.60 19.33
C ALA A 78 -2.73 -12.78 18.77
N GLU A 79 -2.57 -13.75 17.87
CA GLU A 79 -1.40 -13.86 17.01
C GLU A 79 -1.49 -12.80 15.90
N ILE A 80 -0.49 -11.92 15.79
CA ILE A 80 -0.40 -10.95 14.70
C ILE A 80 0.24 -11.64 13.50
N GLN A 81 -0.43 -11.59 12.35
CA GLN A 81 -0.01 -12.26 11.13
C GLN A 81 0.08 -11.28 9.97
N GLY A 82 1.07 -11.46 9.10
CA GLY A 82 1.22 -10.63 7.90
C GLY A 82 2.51 -10.90 7.15
N HIS A 83 2.80 -10.04 6.18
CA HIS A 83 3.99 -10.15 5.33
C HIS A 83 5.29 -9.98 6.13
N PRO A 84 6.42 -10.60 5.75
CA PRO A 84 7.73 -10.32 6.36
C PRO A 84 8.09 -8.83 6.42
N TYR A 85 7.75 -8.07 5.37
CA TYR A 85 7.98 -6.62 5.36
C TYR A 85 7.11 -5.84 6.35
N LEU A 86 5.95 -6.38 6.78
CA LEU A 86 5.15 -5.75 7.84
C LEU A 86 5.91 -5.72 9.16
N ASP A 87 6.59 -6.83 9.51
CA ASP A 87 7.36 -6.91 10.76
C ASP A 87 8.46 -5.86 10.82
N TYR A 88 9.10 -5.59 9.68
CA TYR A 88 10.10 -4.54 9.55
C TYR A 88 9.58 -3.15 9.98
N TRP A 89 8.30 -2.86 9.70
CA TRP A 89 7.64 -1.61 10.12
C TRP A 89 7.13 -1.63 11.56
N LEU A 90 6.63 -2.78 12.04
CA LEU A 90 6.06 -2.88 13.38
C LEU A 90 7.12 -3.04 14.49
N SER A 91 8.27 -3.63 14.17
CA SER A 91 9.42 -3.83 15.06
C SER A 91 10.45 -2.69 15.01
N ARG A 92 10.12 -1.60 14.30
CA ARG A 92 10.99 -0.45 14.01
C ARG A 92 11.85 0.00 15.20
N ASP A 93 13.15 0.10 14.95
CA ASP A 93 14.14 0.65 15.88
C ASP A 93 14.76 1.95 15.34
N ALA A 94 15.77 2.48 16.03
CA ALA A 94 16.48 3.67 15.57
C ALA A 94 17.20 3.45 14.22
N ALA A 95 17.67 2.23 13.95
CA ALA A 95 18.35 1.90 12.70
C ALA A 95 17.36 1.84 11.53
N PHE A 96 16.12 1.37 11.75
CA PHE A 96 15.02 1.48 10.80
C PHE A 96 14.77 2.93 10.41
N LEU A 97 14.66 3.83 11.39
CA LEU A 97 14.39 5.25 11.13
C LEU A 97 15.53 5.93 10.36
N ASP A 98 16.78 5.55 10.62
CA ASP A 98 17.96 6.03 9.89
C ASP A 98 17.95 5.54 8.42
N ARG A 99 17.74 4.24 8.19
CA ARG A 99 17.64 3.68 6.84
C ARG A 99 16.50 4.30 6.04
N HIS A 100 15.34 4.49 6.67
CA HIS A 100 14.19 5.15 6.07
C HIS A 100 14.54 6.57 5.60
N ASP A 101 15.17 7.39 6.46
CA ASP A 101 15.53 8.76 6.08
C ASP A 101 16.57 8.80 4.98
N ARG A 102 17.62 7.97 5.08
CA ARG A 102 18.66 7.88 4.07
C ARG A 102 18.10 7.48 2.70
N PHE A 103 17.15 6.55 2.67
CA PHE A 103 16.48 6.15 1.43
C PHE A 103 15.77 7.33 0.78
N TYR A 104 14.97 8.10 1.54
CA TYR A 104 14.23 9.24 0.98
C TYR A 104 15.14 10.43 0.65
N GLU A 105 16.19 10.69 1.43
CA GLU A 105 17.20 11.71 1.10
C GLU A 105 17.90 11.37 -0.22
N GLN A 106 18.35 10.12 -0.37
CA GLN A 106 18.98 9.66 -1.59
C GLN A 106 18.01 9.68 -2.78
N SER A 107 16.79 9.14 -2.61
CA SER A 107 15.80 9.10 -3.69
C SER A 107 15.42 10.51 -4.15
N MET A 108 15.16 11.44 -3.23
CA MET A 108 14.81 12.81 -3.59
C MET A 108 15.97 13.52 -4.31
N HIS A 109 17.21 13.27 -3.90
CA HIS A 109 18.38 13.78 -4.61
C HIS A 109 18.48 13.20 -6.03
N GLU A 110 18.40 11.87 -6.16
CA GLU A 110 18.42 11.16 -7.45
C GLU A 110 17.26 11.58 -8.38
N GLU A 111 16.12 11.97 -7.82
CA GLU A 111 14.96 12.50 -8.54
C GLU A 111 15.10 13.97 -8.98
N GLY A 112 16.18 14.64 -8.58
CA GLY A 112 16.48 16.04 -8.90
C GLY A 112 15.70 17.05 -8.06
N VAL A 113 15.27 16.66 -6.85
CA VAL A 113 14.53 17.54 -5.94
C VAL A 113 15.49 18.57 -5.29
N PRO A 114 15.17 19.88 -5.29
CA PRO A 114 16.02 20.89 -4.67
C PRO A 114 16.14 20.74 -3.15
N ASP A 115 17.30 21.12 -2.59
CA ASP A 115 17.64 21.01 -1.16
C ASP A 115 16.60 21.63 -0.20
N GLU A 116 15.91 22.70 -0.63
CA GLU A 116 14.89 23.38 0.18
C GLU A 116 13.67 22.47 0.53
N TYR A 117 13.50 21.39 -0.23
CA TYR A 117 12.47 20.39 -0.01
C TYR A 117 12.94 19.21 0.85
N MET A 118 14.23 19.08 1.20
CA MET A 118 14.72 17.95 2.01
C MET A 118 14.10 17.87 3.41
N LYS A 119 13.52 18.98 3.91
CA LYS A 119 12.66 18.98 5.10
C LYS A 119 11.45 18.02 5.03
N TRP A 120 11.07 17.56 3.83
CA TRP A 120 9.99 16.60 3.61
C TRP A 120 10.31 15.20 4.11
N VAL A 121 11.58 14.80 4.17
CA VAL A 121 12.00 13.47 4.67
C VAL A 121 11.42 13.22 6.06
N LYS A 122 11.52 14.21 6.97
CA LYS A 122 10.93 14.12 8.31
C LYS A 122 9.39 14.07 8.31
N ARG A 123 8.73 14.61 7.28
CA ARG A 123 7.27 14.54 7.16
C ARG A 123 6.80 13.14 6.76
N PHE A 124 7.60 12.40 6.00
CA PHE A 124 7.30 11.01 5.65
C PHE A 124 7.25 10.08 6.88
N ARG A 125 7.88 10.47 7.99
CA ARG A 125 7.77 9.76 9.29
C ARG A 125 6.46 9.98 10.04
N ARG A 126 5.67 11.04 9.76
CA ARG A 126 4.55 11.46 10.63
C ARG A 126 3.44 10.42 10.76
N SER A 127 3.28 9.57 9.76
CA SER A 127 2.34 8.45 9.75
C SER A 127 2.75 7.31 10.71
N VAL A 128 4.04 7.18 11.02
CA VAL A 128 4.60 6.10 11.86
C VAL A 128 4.10 6.17 13.31
N GLU A 129 3.72 7.36 13.78
CA GLU A 129 3.10 7.57 15.11
C GLU A 129 1.70 6.95 15.20
N LEU A 130 1.01 6.81 14.05
CA LEU A 130 -0.32 6.22 13.94
C LEU A 130 -0.28 4.70 13.66
N MET A 131 0.91 4.11 13.61
CA MET A 131 1.12 2.67 13.42
C MET A 131 1.31 1.95 14.76
N GLY A 132 0.88 0.70 14.86
CA GLY A 132 1.20 -0.14 16.02
C GLY A 132 2.70 -0.43 16.11
N ASN A 133 3.18 -0.87 17.27
CA ASN A 133 4.61 -1.11 17.52
C ASN A 133 4.88 -2.50 18.16
N ARG A 134 4.17 -3.51 17.65
CA ARG A 134 4.27 -4.90 18.12
C ARG A 134 4.75 -5.80 16.97
N PRO A 135 5.77 -6.64 17.18
CA PRO A 135 6.25 -7.58 16.16
C PRO A 135 5.15 -8.50 15.61
N VAL A 136 5.33 -8.96 14.38
CA VAL A 136 4.47 -9.98 13.78
C VAL A 136 4.83 -11.35 14.39
N ASP A 137 3.83 -12.07 14.87
CA ASP A 137 4.01 -13.40 15.48
C ASP A 137 4.09 -14.51 14.42
N ARG A 138 3.38 -14.38 13.30
CA ARG A 138 3.41 -15.32 12.16
C ARG A 138 3.60 -14.60 10.83
N LEU A 139 4.69 -14.95 10.14
CA LEU A 139 4.92 -14.49 8.77
C LEU A 139 4.12 -15.34 7.78
N LEU A 140 3.47 -14.68 6.83
CA LEU A 140 2.69 -15.30 5.75
C LEU A 140 3.22 -14.85 4.39
N ASN A 141 3.24 -15.78 3.43
CA ASN A 141 3.71 -15.58 2.06
C ASN A 141 2.60 -15.95 1.05
N GLU A 142 2.81 -15.63 -0.22
CA GLU A 142 1.97 -16.08 -1.33
C GLU A 142 1.69 -17.59 -1.25
N GLY A 143 0.43 -17.97 -1.35
CA GLY A 143 -0.02 -19.37 -1.37
C GLY A 143 -0.22 -20.00 0.01
N ASP A 144 0.18 -19.34 1.10
CA ASP A 144 -0.10 -19.84 2.45
C ASP A 144 -1.61 -19.84 2.74
N ALA A 145 -2.06 -20.82 3.53
CA ALA A 145 -3.44 -20.85 4.00
C ALA A 145 -3.61 -19.95 5.23
N LEU A 146 -4.75 -19.26 5.34
CA LEU A 146 -5.10 -18.54 6.56
C LEU A 146 -5.47 -19.54 7.69
N PRO A 147 -4.75 -19.56 8.83
CA PRO A 147 -5.02 -20.53 9.88
C PRO A 147 -6.46 -20.46 10.41
N GLY A 148 -7.11 -21.61 10.56
CA GLY A 148 -8.50 -21.69 11.06
C GLY A 148 -9.58 -21.24 10.06
N HIS A 149 -9.21 -20.92 8.81
CA HIS A 149 -10.14 -20.54 7.75
C HIS A 149 -9.91 -21.37 6.47
N PRO A 150 -10.31 -22.65 6.45
CA PRO A 150 -10.13 -23.51 5.28
C PRO A 150 -10.68 -22.88 3.98
N GLY A 151 -9.87 -22.88 2.92
CA GLY A 151 -10.22 -22.32 1.62
C GLY A 151 -9.81 -20.85 1.42
N TRP A 152 -9.35 -20.16 2.46
CA TRP A 152 -8.75 -18.84 2.35
C TRP A 152 -7.24 -18.94 2.13
N ILE A 153 -6.77 -18.39 1.01
CA ILE A 153 -5.38 -18.44 0.57
C ILE A 153 -4.82 -17.02 0.50
N VAL A 154 -3.61 -16.84 1.02
CA VAL A 154 -2.87 -15.59 0.97
C VAL A 154 -2.38 -15.34 -0.46
N GLN A 155 -2.57 -14.11 -0.93
CA GLN A 155 -2.10 -13.61 -2.21
C GLN A 155 -1.20 -12.41 -1.93
N GLU A 156 0.08 -12.48 -2.29
CA GLU A 156 1.00 -11.37 -2.19
C GLU A 156 0.71 -10.37 -3.29
N SER A 157 0.22 -9.19 -2.95
CA SER A 157 -0.34 -8.23 -3.91
C SER A 157 0.38 -6.89 -3.84
N LEU A 158 1.70 -6.94 -4.08
CA LEU A 158 2.61 -5.79 -3.99
C LEU A 158 2.22 -4.62 -4.90
N GLY A 159 2.78 -3.47 -4.55
CA GLY A 159 2.76 -2.25 -5.36
C GLY A 159 2.13 -1.09 -4.63
N HIS A 160 0.96 -1.29 -4.01
CA HIS A 160 0.41 -0.30 -3.07
C HIS A 160 1.31 -0.14 -1.83
N ALA A 161 1.77 -1.28 -1.30
CA ALA A 161 2.79 -1.41 -0.29
C ALA A 161 3.63 -2.67 -0.58
N GLN A 162 4.89 -2.71 -0.15
CA GLN A 162 5.79 -3.86 -0.24
C GLN A 162 5.49 -4.93 0.83
N SER A 163 4.52 -4.67 1.72
CA SER A 163 4.01 -5.64 2.68
C SER A 163 2.62 -6.16 2.31
N HIS A 164 2.12 -5.86 1.12
CA HIS A 164 0.70 -6.01 0.84
C HIS A 164 0.31 -7.47 0.55
N LEU A 165 -0.64 -7.97 1.34
CA LEU A 165 -1.28 -9.27 1.19
C LEU A 165 -2.80 -9.09 1.03
N SER A 166 -3.41 -9.99 0.26
CA SER A 166 -4.85 -10.17 0.14
C SER A 166 -5.23 -11.60 0.50
N LEU A 167 -6.50 -11.82 0.81
CA LEU A 167 -7.04 -13.15 1.13
C LEU A 167 -8.07 -13.56 0.07
N TRP A 168 -7.80 -14.65 -0.63
CA TRP A 168 -8.66 -15.18 -1.69
C TRP A 168 -9.38 -16.45 -1.25
N ASN A 169 -10.69 -16.51 -1.45
CA ASN A 169 -11.49 -17.71 -1.29
C ASN A 169 -12.13 -18.10 -2.62
N GLU A 170 -11.55 -19.10 -3.28
CA GLU A 170 -11.99 -19.55 -4.61
C GLU A 170 -13.41 -20.08 -4.61
N ARG A 171 -13.78 -20.84 -3.56
CA ARG A 171 -15.11 -21.47 -3.47
C ARG A 171 -16.22 -20.43 -3.36
N GLU A 172 -15.97 -19.36 -2.60
CA GLU A 172 -16.94 -18.28 -2.40
C GLU A 172 -16.84 -17.19 -3.49
N GLY A 173 -15.74 -17.17 -4.27
CA GLY A 173 -15.48 -16.10 -5.23
C GLY A 173 -15.18 -14.77 -4.55
N VAL A 174 -14.62 -14.79 -3.35
CA VAL A 174 -14.45 -13.61 -2.49
C VAL A 174 -12.98 -13.27 -2.32
N LEU A 175 -12.64 -11.99 -2.50
CA LEU A 175 -11.33 -11.43 -2.17
C LEU A 175 -11.47 -10.39 -1.04
N ILE A 176 -10.73 -10.56 0.06
CA ILE A 176 -10.44 -9.44 0.97
C ILE A 176 -9.16 -8.80 0.46
N GLY A 177 -9.32 -7.69 -0.25
CA GLY A 177 -8.31 -7.11 -1.13
C GLY A 177 -7.40 -6.08 -0.47
N GLY A 178 -7.68 -5.67 0.77
CA GLY A 178 -7.01 -4.52 1.37
C GLY A 178 -7.11 -3.32 0.44
N ASP A 179 -5.99 -2.63 0.25
CA ASP A 179 -5.91 -1.45 -0.59
C ASP A 179 -5.42 -1.73 -2.00
N LEU A 180 -5.45 -2.99 -2.47
CA LEU A 180 -5.16 -3.30 -3.86
C LEU A 180 -6.21 -2.72 -4.82
N LEU A 181 -7.49 -2.87 -4.48
CA LEU A 181 -8.62 -2.41 -5.32
C LEU A 181 -9.70 -1.76 -4.46
N LEU A 182 -9.95 -0.47 -4.71
CA LEU A 182 -10.92 0.34 -3.99
C LEU A 182 -12.06 0.79 -4.92
N GLU A 183 -13.30 0.79 -4.39
CA GLU A 183 -14.54 0.99 -5.15
C GLU A 183 -14.52 2.33 -5.92
N LYS A 184 -14.19 3.42 -5.22
CA LYS A 184 -14.32 4.78 -5.76
C LYS A 184 -12.97 5.38 -6.16
N VAL A 185 -12.02 5.39 -5.22
CA VAL A 185 -10.69 5.96 -5.41
C VAL A 185 -9.73 4.95 -6.05
N SER A 186 -8.64 5.41 -6.65
CA SER A 186 -7.53 4.54 -7.03
C SER A 186 -6.55 4.43 -5.87
N SER A 187 -6.00 3.24 -5.68
CA SER A 187 -4.87 3.04 -4.77
C SER A 187 -3.62 3.71 -5.32
N ASN A 188 -2.78 4.22 -4.42
CA ASN A 188 -1.54 4.88 -4.78
C ASN A 188 -0.38 3.88 -4.62
N PRO A 189 0.40 3.60 -5.68
CA PRO A 189 1.60 2.79 -5.57
C PRO A 189 2.76 3.66 -5.07
N LEU A 190 2.95 3.70 -3.76
CA LEU A 190 3.98 4.53 -3.13
C LEU A 190 5.36 3.90 -3.28
N VAL A 191 6.37 4.75 -3.47
CA VAL A 191 7.77 4.35 -3.42
C VAL A 191 8.23 4.41 -1.97
N GLU A 192 8.73 3.29 -1.48
CA GLU A 192 9.18 3.10 -0.11
C GLU A 192 10.48 2.31 -0.06
N PRO A 193 11.23 2.37 1.06
CA PRO A 193 12.49 1.66 1.18
C PRO A 193 12.31 0.15 0.93
N PRO A 194 13.21 -0.55 0.24
CA PRO A 194 13.13 -2.01 0.15
C PRO A 194 13.39 -2.66 1.52
N LEU A 195 12.98 -3.93 1.70
CA LEU A 195 13.36 -4.71 2.88
C LEU A 195 14.88 -4.91 2.96
N TYR A 196 15.47 -5.14 1.80
CA TYR A 196 16.90 -5.41 1.63
C TYR A 196 17.47 -4.39 0.64
N GLU A 197 18.44 -3.58 1.09
CA GLU A 197 18.98 -2.45 0.30
C GLU A 197 19.55 -2.90 -1.06
N GLU A 198 20.08 -4.12 -1.14
CA GLU A 198 20.60 -4.72 -2.37
C GLU A 198 19.54 -4.94 -3.47
N GLN A 199 18.25 -4.92 -3.13
CA GLN A 199 17.16 -5.03 -4.10
C GLN A 199 16.93 -3.73 -4.87
N GLY A 200 17.50 -2.62 -4.39
CA GLY A 200 17.26 -1.29 -4.94
C GLY A 200 15.82 -0.82 -4.73
N ARG A 201 15.51 0.36 -5.28
CA ARG A 201 14.17 0.96 -5.18
C ARG A 201 13.10 0.06 -5.83
N PRO A 202 11.97 -0.20 -5.16
CA PRO A 202 10.86 -0.94 -5.76
C PRO A 202 10.24 -0.18 -6.93
N ARG A 203 9.85 -0.92 -7.97
CA ARG A 203 9.10 -0.39 -9.13
C ARG A 203 7.59 -0.51 -8.83
N SER A 204 7.13 0.24 -7.83
CA SER A 204 5.80 0.08 -7.20
C SER A 204 4.62 0.06 -8.17
N LEU A 205 4.60 0.94 -9.19
CA LEU A 205 3.51 0.95 -10.18
C LEU A 205 3.51 -0.32 -11.05
N LEU A 206 4.68 -0.85 -11.41
CA LEU A 206 4.78 -2.09 -12.19
C LEU A 206 4.28 -3.28 -11.37
N GLN A 207 4.69 -3.37 -10.11
CA GLN A 207 4.19 -4.37 -9.17
C GLN A 207 2.66 -4.26 -8.99
N TYR A 208 2.14 -3.04 -8.80
CA TYR A 208 0.71 -2.79 -8.65
C TYR A 208 -0.08 -3.23 -9.88
N ASN A 209 0.38 -2.86 -11.07
CA ASN A 209 -0.25 -3.27 -12.33
C ASN A 209 -0.21 -4.80 -12.51
N ALA A 210 0.87 -5.46 -12.12
CA ALA A 210 0.97 -6.92 -12.15
C ALA A 210 0.00 -7.58 -11.17
N SER A 211 -0.11 -7.07 -9.94
CA SER A 211 -1.06 -7.52 -8.93
C SER A 211 -2.52 -7.38 -9.40
N LEU A 212 -2.88 -6.22 -9.97
CA LEU A 212 -4.19 -6.02 -10.57
C LEU A 212 -4.45 -6.96 -11.75
N THR A 213 -3.45 -7.16 -12.62
CA THR A 213 -3.59 -8.03 -13.79
C THR A 213 -3.87 -9.47 -13.39
N ARG A 214 -3.20 -10.00 -12.36
CA ARG A 214 -3.46 -11.36 -11.85
C ARG A 214 -4.91 -11.55 -11.36
N LEU A 215 -5.53 -10.50 -10.81
CA LEU A 215 -6.94 -10.59 -10.41
C LEU A 215 -7.89 -10.80 -11.59
N LEU A 216 -7.48 -10.46 -12.83
CA LEU A 216 -8.30 -10.70 -14.03
C LEU A 216 -8.44 -12.18 -14.38
N ASP A 217 -7.54 -13.03 -13.87
CA ASP A 217 -7.56 -14.48 -14.09
C ASP A 217 -8.40 -15.24 -13.05
N LEU A 218 -8.88 -14.54 -12.00
CA LEU A 218 -9.62 -15.14 -10.90
C LEU A 218 -11.14 -14.98 -11.11
N PRO A 219 -11.96 -15.98 -10.76
CA PRO A 219 -13.42 -15.89 -10.85
C PRO A 219 -14.02 -15.06 -9.68
N ILE A 220 -13.57 -13.81 -9.52
CA ILE A 220 -13.97 -12.91 -8.43
C ILE A 220 -15.43 -12.48 -8.62
N GLN A 221 -16.24 -12.70 -7.59
CA GLN A 221 -17.61 -12.23 -7.48
C GLN A 221 -17.70 -10.96 -6.64
N THR A 222 -16.93 -10.89 -5.54
CA THR A 222 -16.93 -9.75 -4.62
C THR A 222 -15.53 -9.45 -4.12
N VAL A 223 -15.14 -8.18 -4.14
CA VAL A 223 -13.94 -7.67 -3.44
C VAL A 223 -14.37 -6.82 -2.25
N TYR A 224 -13.82 -7.14 -1.09
CA TYR A 224 -13.85 -6.35 0.13
C TYR A 224 -12.56 -5.53 0.22
N GLY A 225 -12.64 -4.25 -0.18
CA GLY A 225 -11.51 -3.32 -0.11
C GLY A 225 -11.35 -2.68 1.27
N GLY A 226 -10.15 -2.17 1.55
CA GLY A 226 -9.81 -1.47 2.79
C GLY A 226 -10.56 -0.16 2.97
N HIS A 227 -11.12 0.41 1.91
CA HIS A 227 -11.97 1.60 1.97
C HIS A 227 -13.21 1.47 1.09
N GLY A 228 -14.30 2.14 1.49
CA GLY A 228 -15.52 2.25 0.69
C GLY A 228 -16.43 1.01 0.72
N GLY A 229 -17.21 0.83 -0.35
CA GLY A 229 -18.17 -0.25 -0.53
C GLY A 229 -17.56 -1.54 -1.07
N GLU A 230 -18.40 -2.56 -1.13
CA GLU A 230 -18.09 -3.85 -1.76
C GLU A 230 -18.06 -3.70 -3.29
N ILE A 231 -17.16 -4.42 -3.95
CA ILE A 231 -16.96 -4.30 -5.40
C ILE A 231 -17.43 -5.60 -6.07
N TYR A 232 -18.49 -5.52 -6.86
CA TYR A 232 -19.07 -6.66 -7.59
C TYR A 232 -18.66 -6.74 -9.06
N ASN A 233 -18.00 -5.70 -9.58
CA ASN A 233 -17.54 -5.60 -10.97
C ASN A 233 -16.01 -5.45 -11.06
N ALA A 234 -15.27 -6.27 -10.29
CA ALA A 234 -13.82 -6.18 -10.14
C ALA A 234 -13.08 -6.11 -11.49
N HIS A 235 -13.39 -7.00 -12.44
CA HIS A 235 -12.72 -7.04 -13.74
C HIS A 235 -12.87 -5.76 -14.57
N GLU A 236 -14.08 -5.18 -14.58
CA GLU A 236 -14.35 -3.91 -15.27
C GLU A 236 -13.56 -2.78 -14.61
N LEU A 237 -13.61 -2.71 -13.28
CA LEU A 237 -12.91 -1.69 -12.52
C LEU A 237 -11.40 -1.77 -12.74
N ILE A 238 -10.81 -2.97 -12.63
CA ILE A 238 -9.39 -3.23 -12.87
C ILE A 238 -8.98 -2.79 -14.28
N THR A 239 -9.74 -3.20 -15.30
CA THR A 239 -9.47 -2.83 -16.69
C THR A 239 -9.44 -1.30 -16.85
N GLY A 240 -10.40 -0.61 -16.22
CA GLY A 240 -10.42 0.86 -16.18
C GLY A 240 -9.24 1.48 -15.43
N ARG A 241 -8.78 0.89 -14.33
CA ARG A 241 -7.60 1.37 -13.57
C ARG A 241 -6.32 1.22 -14.41
N LEU A 242 -6.10 0.07 -15.02
CA LEU A 242 -4.94 -0.19 -15.87
C LEU A 242 -4.90 0.74 -17.09
N ALA A 243 -6.06 0.98 -17.73
CA ALA A 243 -6.16 1.94 -18.83
C ALA A 243 -5.80 3.36 -18.39
N LYS A 244 -6.31 3.83 -17.24
CA LYS A 244 -5.97 5.15 -16.69
C LYS A 244 -4.48 5.30 -16.37
N GLN A 245 -3.84 4.25 -15.83
CA GLN A 245 -2.39 4.26 -15.59
C GLN A 245 -1.61 4.37 -16.89
N ARG A 246 -1.96 3.57 -17.90
CA ARG A 246 -1.37 3.66 -19.25
C ARG A 246 -1.54 5.06 -19.85
N ASP A 247 -2.75 5.63 -19.79
CA ASP A 247 -3.03 6.95 -20.36
C ASP A 247 -2.22 8.06 -19.65
N ARG A 248 -2.01 7.93 -18.34
CA ARG A 248 -1.14 8.83 -17.57
C ARG A 248 0.33 8.68 -17.96
N ALA A 249 0.81 7.44 -18.14
CA ALA A 249 2.17 7.19 -18.64
C ALA A 249 2.37 7.82 -20.02
N MET A 250 1.40 7.69 -20.92
CA MET A 250 1.47 8.35 -22.23
C MET A 250 1.49 9.88 -22.14
N LYS A 251 0.77 10.47 -21.17
CA LYS A 251 0.87 11.92 -20.90
C LYS A 251 2.29 12.32 -20.48
N VAL A 252 2.95 11.53 -19.64
CA VAL A 252 4.36 11.75 -19.25
C VAL A 252 5.29 11.58 -20.44
N TYR A 253 5.06 10.58 -21.29
CA TYR A 253 5.82 10.39 -22.53
C TYR A 253 5.78 11.63 -23.43
N GLU A 254 4.60 12.22 -23.65
CA GLU A 254 4.47 13.46 -24.41
C GLU A 254 5.23 14.64 -23.78
N MET A 255 5.38 14.68 -22.46
CA MET A 255 6.15 15.72 -21.77
C MET A 255 7.65 15.63 -22.02
N ILE A 256 8.18 14.41 -22.22
CA ILE A 256 9.62 14.11 -22.34
C ILE A 256 10.12 14.17 -23.80
N LYS A 257 9.22 14.11 -24.80
CA LYS A 257 9.57 14.07 -26.22
C LYS A 257 10.56 15.13 -26.70
N GLU A 258 10.47 16.33 -26.16
CA GLU A 258 11.24 17.48 -26.65
C GLU A 258 12.59 17.66 -25.94
N LYS A 259 12.70 17.18 -24.70
CA LYS A 259 13.88 17.42 -23.85
C LYS A 259 13.98 16.36 -22.78
N SER A 260 15.22 15.95 -22.49
CA SER A 260 15.52 15.16 -21.30
C SER A 260 15.16 15.92 -20.02
N GLN A 261 14.55 15.23 -19.06
CA GLN A 261 14.04 15.82 -17.81
C GLN A 261 14.23 14.93 -16.59
N THR A 262 14.29 15.54 -15.41
CA THR A 262 14.32 14.81 -14.13
C THR A 262 12.91 14.43 -13.67
N VAL A 263 12.83 13.55 -12.67
CA VAL A 263 11.56 13.16 -12.03
C VAL A 263 10.88 14.37 -11.39
N TYR A 264 11.63 15.24 -10.72
CA TYR A 264 11.09 16.43 -10.08
C TYR A 264 10.50 17.43 -11.09
N GLU A 265 11.21 17.72 -12.19
CA GLU A 265 10.69 18.61 -13.24
C GLU A 265 9.38 18.09 -13.85
N LEU A 266 9.29 16.77 -14.08
CA LEU A 266 8.06 16.14 -14.57
C LEU A 266 6.94 16.17 -13.53
N THR A 267 7.28 15.98 -12.26
CA THR A 267 6.32 16.05 -11.15
C THR A 267 5.67 17.43 -11.06
N GLN A 268 6.44 18.51 -11.21
CA GLN A 268 5.92 19.88 -11.25
C GLN A 268 4.94 20.10 -12.41
N ARG A 269 5.22 19.52 -13.59
CA ARG A 269 4.36 19.63 -14.77
C ARG A 269 3.10 18.75 -14.67
N LEU A 270 3.22 17.57 -14.07
CA LEU A 270 2.12 16.61 -13.95
C LEU A 270 1.15 17.01 -12.83
N PHE A 271 1.66 17.57 -11.73
CA PHE A 271 0.90 17.94 -10.52
C PHE A 271 1.14 19.39 -10.03
N PRO A 272 0.98 20.41 -10.88
CA PRO A 272 1.38 21.80 -10.57
C PRO A 272 0.68 22.42 -9.36
N ALA A 273 -0.52 21.93 -9.00
CA ALA A 273 -1.32 22.47 -7.90
C ALA A 273 -1.06 21.78 -6.54
N VAL A 274 -0.40 20.62 -6.53
CA VAL A 274 -0.38 19.72 -5.35
C VAL A 274 1.03 19.27 -4.97
N TYR A 275 2.01 19.29 -5.88
CA TYR A 275 3.36 18.76 -5.60
C TYR A 275 4.03 19.36 -4.35
N GLU A 276 3.84 20.65 -4.07
CA GLU A 276 4.41 21.29 -2.86
C GLU A 276 3.73 20.85 -1.56
N LYS A 277 2.52 20.31 -1.62
CA LYS A 277 1.74 19.88 -0.45
C LYS A 277 1.84 18.37 -0.22
N GLU A 278 2.02 17.59 -1.28
CA GLU A 278 2.04 16.12 -1.25
C GLU A 278 3.24 15.59 -2.06
N LEU A 279 4.44 16.09 -1.73
CA LEU A 279 5.63 15.86 -2.55
C LEU A 279 5.95 14.37 -2.73
N GLY A 280 5.97 13.58 -1.65
CA GLY A 280 6.27 12.15 -1.72
C GLY A 280 5.27 11.35 -2.57
N LEU A 281 3.97 11.68 -2.47
CA LEU A 281 2.93 11.06 -3.28
C LEU A 281 3.12 11.40 -4.77
N THR A 282 3.29 12.67 -5.09
CA THR A 282 3.41 13.14 -6.48
C THR A 282 4.71 12.68 -7.16
N LEU A 283 5.82 12.58 -6.41
CA LEU A 283 7.07 11.97 -6.87
C LEU A 283 6.87 10.48 -7.17
N SER A 284 6.29 9.72 -6.22
CA SER A 284 6.01 8.29 -6.42
C SER A 284 5.12 8.03 -7.64
N GLU A 285 4.06 8.83 -7.82
CA GLU A 285 3.17 8.72 -8.98
C GLU A 285 3.90 8.99 -10.30
N THR A 286 4.77 10.01 -10.33
CA THR A 286 5.55 10.37 -11.53
C THR A 286 6.58 9.30 -11.85
N LEU A 287 7.34 8.85 -10.84
CA LEU A 287 8.36 7.83 -10.98
C LEU A 287 7.76 6.50 -11.43
N GLY A 288 6.58 6.14 -10.94
CA GLY A 288 5.84 4.98 -11.43
C GLY A 288 5.54 5.04 -12.93
N GLN A 289 5.15 6.22 -13.45
CA GLN A 289 4.92 6.37 -14.90
C GLN A 289 6.21 6.22 -15.71
N LEU A 290 7.32 6.75 -15.20
CA LEU A 290 8.64 6.60 -15.82
C LEU A 290 9.07 5.13 -15.83
N ASP A 291 8.92 4.42 -14.72
CA ASP A 291 9.17 2.97 -14.61
C ASP A 291 8.36 2.20 -15.66
N TYR A 292 7.08 2.56 -15.82
CA TYR A 292 6.23 1.99 -16.87
C TYR A 292 6.81 2.22 -18.26
N LEU A 293 7.13 3.46 -18.63
CA LEU A 293 7.65 3.78 -19.96
C LEU A 293 9.02 3.13 -20.24
N VAL A 294 9.91 3.07 -19.24
CA VAL A 294 11.19 2.37 -19.33
C VAL A 294 10.98 0.88 -19.55
N SER A 295 10.06 0.24 -18.82
CA SER A 295 9.75 -1.19 -18.98
C SER A 295 9.16 -1.53 -20.35
N ARG A 296 8.62 -0.52 -21.05
CA ARG A 296 8.09 -0.62 -22.42
C ARG A 296 9.10 -0.21 -23.48
N GLU A 297 10.35 0.08 -23.09
CA GLU A 297 11.44 0.53 -23.97
C GLU A 297 11.11 1.81 -24.76
N MET A 298 10.21 2.65 -24.24
CA MET A 298 9.79 3.89 -24.90
C MET A 298 10.69 5.08 -24.56
N ILE A 299 11.30 5.05 -23.37
CA ILE A 299 12.24 6.04 -22.87
C ILE A 299 13.48 5.33 -22.31
N GLU A 300 14.55 6.08 -22.16
CA GLU A 300 15.77 5.66 -21.47
C GLU A 300 16.05 6.53 -20.25
N GLU A 301 16.74 5.95 -19.29
CA GLU A 301 17.20 6.58 -18.06
C GLU A 301 18.73 6.75 -18.14
N THR A 302 19.21 7.95 -17.85
CA THR A 302 20.63 8.29 -17.77
C THR A 302 20.93 8.94 -16.43
N LEU A 303 22.12 8.70 -15.88
CA LEU A 303 22.59 9.34 -14.66
C LEU A 303 23.60 10.43 -15.01
N ASP A 304 23.46 11.63 -14.44
CA ASP A 304 24.44 12.69 -14.61
C ASP A 304 25.63 12.56 -13.63
N ASP A 305 26.62 13.46 -13.75
CA ASP A 305 27.82 13.46 -12.90
C ASP A 305 27.52 13.77 -11.41
N ASN A 306 26.34 14.33 -11.11
CA ASN A 306 25.90 14.60 -9.76
C ASN A 306 25.07 13.45 -9.18
N GLY A 307 24.77 12.39 -9.94
CA GLY A 307 23.93 11.29 -9.48
C GLY A 307 22.42 11.58 -9.60
N VAL A 308 22.01 12.48 -10.51
CA VAL A 308 20.60 12.77 -10.79
C VAL A 308 20.14 12.00 -12.03
N HIS A 309 18.96 11.38 -11.95
CA HIS A 309 18.35 10.67 -13.07
C HIS A 309 17.64 11.62 -14.03
N TYR A 310 17.94 11.41 -15.31
CA TYR A 310 17.32 12.08 -16.44
C TYR A 310 16.68 11.06 -17.38
N TYR A 311 15.53 11.42 -17.93
CA TYR A 311 14.73 10.57 -18.78
C TYR A 311 14.52 11.23 -20.15
N ALA A 312 14.75 10.47 -21.22
CA ALA A 312 14.60 10.92 -22.61
C ALA A 312 13.92 9.86 -23.47
N VAL A 313 13.24 10.28 -24.54
CA VAL A 313 12.69 9.34 -25.54
C VAL A 313 13.83 8.67 -26.29
N ARG A 314 13.70 7.36 -26.53
CA ARG A 314 14.62 6.58 -27.37
C ARG A 314 14.48 6.89 -28.86
#